data_AF-A0A9N7U4J3-F1
#
_entry.id   AF-A0A9N7U4J3-F1
#
_cell.length_a   1.000
_cell.length_b   1.000
_cell.length_c   1.000
_cell.angle_alpha   90.00
_cell.angle_beta   90.00
_cell.angle_gamma   90.00
#
_symmetry.space_group_name_H-M   'P 1'
#
loop_
_entity.id
_entity.type
_entity.pdbx_description
1 polymer ?
#
loop_
_entity_poly.entity_id
_entity_poly.type
_entity_poly.pdbx_seq_one_letter_code
_entity_poly.pdbx_strand_id
1 'polypeptide(L)'
;MSEILVFLFSVSGLFLLVTWLITGRKGAAGKLGTWRRLALCWFAVCSFIHSAIEGWFSLYYDIIPGDQSFLSQLWKEYSKGDSRYVIADNFTVCMETVTAWLWGPFSFWVVFAFLTNKPYRYVLQLIVSLGQLYGVVLYFFTEHRDGYTHSELGHPIYFWFYFVFMNLLWFFIPLVLIVDAWRQMSTAQTHRDNTKSKRK
;
A
#
# COMPACT_ATOMS: atom_id res chain seq x y z
N MET A 1 -0.37 -23.25 2.99
CA MET A 1 -0.16 -22.43 1.78
C MET A 1 -1.48 -22.14 1.03
N SER A 2 -2.26 -23.14 0.61
CA SER A 2 -3.52 -22.92 -0.13
C SER A 2 -4.52 -22.05 0.63
N GLU A 3 -4.71 -22.29 1.92
CA GLU A 3 -5.62 -21.51 2.78
C GLU A 3 -5.21 -20.03 2.90
N ILE A 4 -3.91 -19.75 2.99
CA ILE A 4 -3.35 -18.39 3.06
C ILE A 4 -3.65 -17.63 1.77
N LEU A 5 -3.39 -18.25 0.63
CA LEU A 5 -3.66 -17.65 -0.68
C LEU A 5 -5.17 -17.44 -0.87
N VAL A 6 -6.00 -18.43 -0.55
CA VAL A 6 -7.46 -18.33 -0.66
C VAL A 6 -7.97 -17.17 0.16
N PHE A 7 -7.54 -17.02 1.42
CA PHE A 7 -7.91 -15.88 2.25
C PHE A 7 -7.48 -14.55 1.63
N LEU A 8 -6.20 -14.42 1.25
CA LEU A 8 -5.64 -13.16 0.77
C LEU A 8 -6.32 -12.71 -0.53
N PHE A 9 -6.55 -13.63 -1.47
CA PHE A 9 -7.28 -13.34 -2.71
C PHE A 9 -8.77 -13.11 -2.48
N SER A 10 -9.42 -13.84 -1.57
CA SER A 10 -10.86 -13.68 -1.31
C SER A 10 -11.15 -12.35 -0.62
N VAL A 11 -10.39 -11.99 0.41
CA VAL A 11 -10.58 -10.73 1.14
C VAL A 11 -10.17 -9.55 0.27
N SER A 12 -9.00 -9.60 -0.38
CA SER A 12 -8.59 -8.53 -1.31
C SER A 12 -9.59 -8.41 -2.47
N GLY A 13 -10.07 -9.53 -3.02
CA GLY A 13 -11.09 -9.57 -4.06
C GLY A 13 -12.42 -8.95 -3.61
N LEU A 14 -12.84 -9.19 -2.37
CA LEU A 14 -14.02 -8.56 -1.78
C LEU A 14 -13.84 -7.05 -1.65
N PHE A 15 -12.70 -6.58 -1.13
CA PHE A 15 -12.40 -5.14 -1.07
C PHE A 15 -12.40 -4.51 -2.47
N LEU A 16 -11.74 -5.13 -3.44
CA LEU A 16 -11.73 -4.68 -4.83
C LEU A 16 -13.16 -4.57 -5.39
N LEU A 17 -13.98 -5.62 -5.22
CA LEU A 17 -15.35 -5.66 -5.72
C LEU A 17 -16.23 -4.60 -5.06
N VAL A 18 -16.22 -4.52 -3.73
CA VAL A 18 -17.01 -3.55 -2.96
C VAL A 18 -16.63 -2.12 -3.34
N THR A 19 -15.33 -1.80 -3.36
CA THR A 19 -14.86 -0.47 -3.76
C THR A 19 -15.18 -0.18 -5.23
N TRP A 20 -15.08 -1.16 -6.12
CA TRP A 20 -15.46 -0.99 -7.52
C TRP A 20 -16.95 -0.66 -7.68
N LEU A 21 -17.82 -1.37 -6.96
CA LEU A 21 -19.26 -1.13 -6.98
C LEU A 21 -19.61 0.24 -6.40
N ILE A 22 -19.01 0.63 -5.27
CA ILE A 22 -19.23 1.93 -4.64
C ILE A 22 -18.79 3.07 -5.57
N THR A 23 -17.60 2.96 -6.15
CA THR A 23 -17.03 4.00 -7.04
C THR A 23 -17.69 4.07 -8.42
N GLY A 24 -18.44 3.02 -8.81
CA GLY A 24 -19.21 2.96 -10.05
C GLY A 24 -20.59 3.61 -9.97
N ARG A 25 -21.13 3.78 -8.75
CA ARG A 25 -22.41 4.48 -8.54
C ARG A 25 -22.22 5.97 -8.77
N LYS A 26 -23.24 6.65 -9.33
CA LYS A 26 -23.25 8.12 -9.40
C LYS A 26 -23.36 8.67 -7.98
N GLY A 27 -22.25 9.18 -7.45
CA GLY A 27 -22.19 9.85 -6.15
C GLY A 27 -22.03 11.37 -6.26
N ALA A 28 -21.80 12.03 -5.12
CA ALA A 28 -21.60 13.48 -5.03
C ALA A 28 -20.40 14.01 -5.86
N ALA A 29 -19.43 13.16 -6.17
CA ALA A 29 -18.27 13.49 -7.00
C ALA A 29 -18.51 13.35 -8.52
N GLY A 30 -19.72 12.97 -8.95
CA GLY A 30 -19.99 12.56 -10.33
C GLY A 30 -19.44 11.15 -10.64
N LYS A 31 -19.42 10.77 -11.92
CA LYS A 31 -18.91 9.46 -12.36
C LYS A 31 -17.37 9.51 -12.41
N LEU A 32 -16.71 8.75 -11.54
CA LEU A 32 -15.26 8.61 -11.57
C LEU A 32 -14.81 7.85 -12.83
N GLY A 33 -13.75 8.32 -13.47
CA GLY A 33 -13.13 7.63 -14.60
C GLY A 33 -12.54 6.27 -14.18
N THR A 34 -12.42 5.34 -15.12
CA THR A 34 -11.96 3.95 -14.87
C THR A 34 -10.66 3.89 -14.09
N TRP A 35 -9.64 4.67 -14.49
CA TRP A 35 -8.34 4.70 -13.81
C TRP A 35 -8.42 5.19 -12.37
N ARG A 36 -9.29 6.16 -12.09
CA ARG A 36 -9.52 6.63 -10.72
C ARG A 36 -10.14 5.52 -9.87
N ARG A 37 -11.10 4.78 -10.43
CA ARG A 37 -11.75 3.66 -9.71
C ARG A 37 -10.74 2.58 -9.36
N LEU A 38 -9.85 2.22 -10.29
CA LEU A 38 -8.74 1.30 -10.05
C LEU A 38 -7.79 1.81 -8.95
N ALA A 39 -7.44 3.10 -8.96
CA ALA A 39 -6.63 3.70 -7.91
C ALA A 39 -7.30 3.62 -6.52
N LEU A 40 -8.62 3.82 -6.44
CA LEU A 40 -9.35 3.69 -5.18
C LEU A 40 -9.45 2.23 -4.71
N CYS A 41 -9.60 1.30 -5.64
CA CYS A 41 -9.51 -0.14 -5.36
C CYS A 41 -8.12 -0.50 -4.79
N TRP A 42 -7.04 0.03 -5.37
CA TRP A 42 -5.68 -0.10 -4.83
C TRP A 42 -5.58 0.41 -3.39
N PHE A 43 -6.00 1.65 -3.11
CA PHE A 43 -5.96 2.20 -1.75
C PHE A 43 -6.84 1.42 -0.77
N ALA A 44 -7.97 0.86 -1.20
CA ALA A 44 -8.79 -0.01 -0.35
C ALA A 44 -8.06 -1.30 0.02
N VAL A 45 -7.36 -1.93 -0.93
CA VAL A 45 -6.52 -3.11 -0.66
C VAL A 45 -5.33 -2.74 0.23
N CYS A 46 -4.64 -1.62 -0.02
CA CYS A 46 -3.57 -1.13 0.87
C CYS A 46 -4.09 -0.90 2.30
N SER A 47 -5.28 -0.31 2.45
CA SER A 47 -5.89 -0.13 3.77
C SER A 47 -6.11 -1.44 4.50
N PHE A 48 -6.48 -2.51 3.79
CA PHE A 48 -6.63 -3.83 4.39
C PHE A 48 -5.27 -4.43 4.77
N ILE A 49 -4.32 -4.45 3.84
CA ILE A 49 -3.00 -5.06 4.05
C ILE A 49 -2.27 -4.36 5.20
N HIS A 50 -2.12 -3.05 5.14
CA HIS A 50 -1.42 -2.27 6.16
C HIS A 50 -2.10 -2.39 7.53
N SER A 51 -3.42 -2.21 7.61
CA SER A 51 -4.10 -2.21 8.92
C SER A 51 -4.24 -3.61 9.53
N ALA A 52 -4.51 -4.65 8.73
CA ALA A 52 -4.79 -5.99 9.26
C ALA A 52 -3.55 -6.88 9.27
N ILE A 53 -2.80 -6.96 8.16
CA ILE A 53 -1.68 -7.88 8.02
C ILE A 53 -0.43 -7.29 8.67
N GLU A 54 -0.06 -6.07 8.29
CA GLU A 54 1.09 -5.36 8.86
C GLU A 54 0.79 -4.86 10.28
N GLY A 55 -0.47 -4.50 10.57
CA GLY A 55 -0.91 -4.24 11.94
C GLY A 55 -0.76 -5.44 12.87
N TRP A 56 -1.02 -6.66 12.39
CA TRP A 56 -0.73 -7.87 13.15
C TRP A 56 0.76 -8.03 13.40
N PHE A 57 1.60 -7.83 12.38
CA PHE A 57 3.05 -7.86 12.55
C PHE A 57 3.55 -6.84 13.56
N SER A 58 3.12 -5.57 13.43
CA SER A 58 3.50 -4.48 14.34
C SER A 58 3.20 -4.79 15.81
N LEU A 59 2.12 -5.53 16.08
CA LEU A 59 1.69 -5.87 17.44
C LEU A 59 2.30 -7.19 17.98
N TYR A 60 2.62 -8.14 17.11
CA TYR A 60 2.91 -9.53 17.50
C TYR A 60 4.22 -10.09 16.91
N TYR A 61 5.08 -9.26 16.32
CA TYR A 61 6.30 -9.70 15.61
C TYR A 61 7.20 -10.63 16.45
N ASP A 62 7.23 -10.44 17.76
CA ASP A 62 8.07 -11.17 18.71
C ASP A 62 7.57 -12.62 18.95
N ILE A 63 6.27 -12.84 18.88
CA ILE A 63 5.65 -14.16 19.10
C ILE A 63 5.41 -14.93 17.80
N ILE A 64 5.51 -14.30 16.63
CA ILE A 64 5.24 -14.92 15.32
C ILE A 64 5.90 -16.29 15.17
N PRO A 65 7.19 -16.53 15.50
CA PRO A 65 7.83 -17.83 15.27
C PRO A 65 7.09 -18.99 15.96
N GLY A 66 6.57 -18.77 17.18
CA GLY A 66 5.84 -19.77 17.96
C GLY A 66 4.33 -19.78 17.71
N ASP A 67 3.76 -18.63 17.36
CA ASP A 67 2.30 -18.44 17.25
C ASP A 67 1.69 -19.22 16.09
N GLN A 68 0.50 -19.78 16.30
CA GLN A 68 -0.23 -20.59 15.32
C GLN A 68 -1.42 -19.85 14.72
N SER A 69 -1.69 -18.61 15.16
CA SER A 69 -2.74 -17.79 14.59
C SER A 69 -2.56 -17.61 13.08
N PHE A 70 -3.67 -17.50 12.36
CA PHE A 70 -3.66 -17.47 10.89
C PHE A 70 -2.74 -16.39 10.29
N LEU A 71 -2.78 -15.16 10.83
CA LEU A 71 -1.94 -14.06 10.35
C LEU A 71 -0.44 -14.29 10.65
N SER A 72 -0.11 -14.95 11.75
CA SER A 72 1.27 -15.38 12.04
C SER A 72 1.73 -16.46 11.06
N GLN A 73 0.84 -17.39 10.65
CA GLN A 73 1.16 -18.37 9.60
C GLN A 73 1.39 -17.70 8.24
N LEU A 74 0.63 -16.66 7.92
CA LEU A 74 0.87 -15.83 6.74
C LEU A 74 2.26 -15.19 6.78
N TRP A 75 2.64 -14.59 7.91
CA TRP A 75 3.97 -14.01 8.07
C TRP A 75 5.08 -15.05 8.01
N LYS A 76 4.90 -16.24 8.58
CA LYS A 76 5.84 -17.36 8.43
C LYS A 76 6.01 -17.78 6.98
N GLU A 77 4.94 -17.82 6.20
CA GLU A 77 5.02 -18.13 4.76
C GLU A 77 5.77 -17.04 4.01
N TYR A 78 5.43 -15.77 4.24
CA TYR A 78 6.12 -14.64 3.61
C TYR A 78 7.61 -14.60 4.01
N SER A 79 7.94 -14.98 5.24
CA SER A 79 9.31 -15.01 5.75
C SER A 79 10.21 -16.05 5.08
N LYS A 80 9.65 -16.96 4.28
CA LYS A 80 10.45 -17.82 3.39
C LYS A 80 11.08 -17.01 2.25
N GLY A 81 10.45 -15.92 1.83
CA GLY A 81 11.01 -14.94 0.90
C GLY A 81 11.95 -13.94 1.56
N ASP A 82 11.66 -13.57 2.81
CA ASP A 82 12.46 -12.61 3.57
C ASP A 82 12.41 -12.92 5.07
N SER A 83 13.47 -13.55 5.57
CA SER A 83 13.53 -13.99 6.96
C SER A 83 13.54 -12.86 7.99
N ARG A 84 13.73 -11.59 7.59
CA ARG A 84 13.71 -10.40 8.47
C ARG A 84 12.41 -10.24 9.25
N TYR A 85 11.31 -10.78 8.72
CA TYR A 85 10.01 -10.78 9.41
C TYR A 85 9.91 -11.82 10.53
N VAL A 86 10.66 -12.92 10.48
CA VAL A 86 10.68 -13.92 11.58
C VAL A 86 11.76 -13.62 12.61
N ILE A 87 12.86 -12.98 12.21
CA ILE A 87 13.92 -12.55 13.15
C ILE A 87 13.67 -11.16 13.75
N ALA A 88 12.54 -10.53 13.41
CA ALA A 88 12.16 -9.20 13.88
C ALA A 88 13.26 -8.15 13.67
N ASP A 89 13.76 -8.04 12.43
CA ASP A 89 14.74 -7.02 12.08
C ASP A 89 14.24 -5.61 12.46
N ASN A 90 15.13 -4.79 13.02
CA ASN A 90 14.77 -3.47 13.54
C ASN A 90 14.15 -2.57 12.47
N PHE A 91 14.73 -2.55 11.27
CA PHE A 91 14.20 -1.72 10.20
C PHE A 91 12.83 -2.22 9.76
N THR A 92 12.68 -3.53 9.53
CA THR A 92 11.41 -4.14 9.12
C THR A 92 10.31 -3.87 10.15
N VAL A 93 10.56 -4.09 11.44
CA VAL A 93 9.58 -3.81 12.52
C VAL A 93 9.19 -2.33 12.56
N CYS A 94 10.14 -1.40 12.49
CA CYS A 94 9.84 0.03 12.50
C CYS A 94 9.05 0.46 11.26
N MET A 95 9.47 0.01 10.07
CA MET A 95 8.85 0.37 8.80
C MET A 95 7.41 -0.13 8.73
N GLU A 96 7.18 -1.40 9.07
CA GLU A 96 5.85 -2.02 9.09
C GLU A 96 4.93 -1.43 10.17
N THR A 97 5.50 -0.98 11.29
CA THR A 97 4.73 -0.24 12.30
C THR A 97 4.26 1.11 11.74
N VAL A 98 5.13 1.85 11.04
CA VAL A 98 4.74 3.11 10.41
C VAL A 98 3.67 2.87 9.33
N THR A 99 3.81 1.83 8.51
CA THR A 99 2.85 1.52 7.46
C THR A 99 1.49 1.12 8.04
N ALA A 100 1.47 0.28 9.08
CA ALA A 100 0.25 -0.14 9.74
C ALA A 100 -0.51 1.04 10.36
N TRP A 101 0.17 1.89 11.12
CA TRP A 101 -0.47 2.94 11.91
C TRP A 101 -0.71 4.24 11.13
N LEU A 102 0.02 4.49 10.04
CA LEU A 102 -0.18 5.68 9.21
C LEU A 102 -0.77 5.33 7.83
N TRP A 103 -0.09 4.49 7.06
CA TRP A 103 -0.49 4.23 5.66
C TRP A 103 -1.78 3.43 5.55
N GLY A 104 -2.07 2.53 6.48
CA GLY A 104 -3.37 1.84 6.55
C GLY A 104 -4.54 2.81 6.73
N PRO A 105 -4.62 3.54 7.85
CA PRO A 105 -5.67 4.54 8.09
C PRO A 105 -5.73 5.64 7.02
N PHE A 106 -4.58 6.12 6.54
CA PHE A 106 -4.57 7.17 5.53
C PHE A 106 -5.00 6.66 4.16
N SER A 107 -4.73 5.40 3.81
CA SER A 107 -5.25 4.80 2.57
C SER A 107 -6.79 4.73 2.59
N PHE A 108 -7.38 4.36 3.73
CA PHE A 108 -8.84 4.46 3.90
C PHE A 108 -9.34 5.90 3.76
N TRP A 109 -8.63 6.86 4.38
CA TRP A 109 -8.98 8.28 4.28
C TRP A 109 -8.89 8.81 2.85
N VAL A 110 -7.91 8.36 2.06
CA VAL A 110 -7.83 8.66 0.62
C VAL A 110 -9.11 8.21 -0.08
N VAL A 111 -9.55 6.97 0.13
CA VAL A 111 -10.80 6.45 -0.47
C VAL A 111 -12.00 7.32 -0.08
N PHE A 112 -12.17 7.61 1.21
CA PHE A 112 -13.23 8.49 1.69
C PHE A 112 -13.18 9.90 1.08
N ALA A 113 -11.99 10.50 1.01
CA ALA A 113 -11.78 11.85 0.51
C ALA A 113 -12.13 11.97 -0.98
N PHE A 114 -11.83 10.94 -1.78
CA PHE A 114 -12.24 10.90 -3.19
C PHE A 114 -13.74 10.69 -3.35
N LEU A 115 -14.35 9.78 -2.58
CA LEU A 115 -15.80 9.53 -2.65
C LEU A 115 -16.63 10.74 -2.22
N THR A 116 -16.13 11.53 -1.27
CA THR A 116 -16.78 12.75 -0.77
C THR A 116 -16.26 14.04 -1.41
N ASN A 117 -15.48 13.92 -2.50
CA ASN A 117 -14.96 15.03 -3.30
C ASN A 117 -14.21 16.10 -2.47
N LYS A 118 -13.46 15.72 -1.44
CA LYS A 118 -12.72 16.65 -0.58
C LYS A 118 -11.58 17.32 -1.35
N PRO A 119 -11.25 18.60 -1.07
CA PRO A 119 -10.22 19.33 -1.80
C PRO A 119 -8.81 18.77 -1.57
N TYR A 120 -8.56 18.16 -0.40
CA TYR A 120 -7.26 17.61 -0.02
C TYR A 120 -6.98 16.19 -0.54
N ARG A 121 -7.92 15.57 -1.28
CA ARG A 121 -7.82 14.16 -1.72
C ARG A 121 -6.52 13.83 -2.47
N TYR A 122 -6.04 14.75 -3.30
CA TYR A 122 -4.79 14.59 -4.04
C TYR A 122 -3.54 14.81 -3.19
N VAL A 123 -3.63 15.66 -2.15
CA VAL A 123 -2.55 15.82 -1.17
C VAL A 123 -2.39 14.53 -0.37
N LEU A 124 -3.50 13.95 0.11
CA LEU A 124 -3.44 12.66 0.82
C LEU A 124 -2.91 11.53 -0.08
N GLN A 125 -3.38 11.43 -1.33
CA GLN A 125 -2.84 10.47 -2.29
C GLN A 125 -1.33 10.60 -2.42
N LEU A 126 -0.82 11.83 -2.59
CA LEU A 126 0.61 12.07 -2.72
C LEU A 126 1.39 11.63 -1.48
N ILE A 127 0.93 12.01 -0.28
CA ILE A 127 1.59 11.69 0.99
C ILE A 127 1.69 10.17 1.18
N VAL A 128 0.58 9.45 1.03
CA VAL A 128 0.55 7.99 1.23
C VAL A 128 1.39 7.28 0.17
N SER A 129 1.25 7.66 -1.11
CA SER A 129 2.02 7.04 -2.19
C SER A 129 3.52 7.31 -2.06
N LEU A 130 3.93 8.50 -1.61
CA LEU A 130 5.34 8.78 -1.34
C LEU A 130 5.87 7.95 -0.17
N GLY A 131 5.09 7.81 0.91
CA GLY A 131 5.45 6.97 2.05
C GLY A 131 5.65 5.50 1.67
N GLN A 132 4.72 4.94 0.88
CA GLN A 132 4.81 3.58 0.35
C GLN A 132 6.05 3.39 -0.54
N LEU A 133 6.29 4.32 -1.48
CA LEU A 133 7.45 4.27 -2.37
C LEU A 133 8.77 4.37 -1.58
N TYR A 134 8.83 5.27 -0.60
CA TYR A 134 10.02 5.42 0.24
C TYR A 134 10.29 4.18 1.08
N GLY A 135 9.26 3.61 1.71
CA GLY A 135 9.35 2.38 2.49
C GLY A 135 9.89 1.21 1.67
N VAL A 136 9.32 0.97 0.48
CA VAL A 136 9.74 -0.15 -0.37
C VAL A 136 11.15 0.04 -0.95
N VAL A 137 11.56 1.28 -1.25
CA VAL A 137 12.94 1.58 -1.65
C VAL A 137 13.87 1.22 -0.50
N LEU A 138 13.61 1.68 0.71
CA LEU A 138 14.46 1.34 1.86
C LEU A 138 14.48 -0.17 2.12
N TYR A 139 13.34 -0.85 2.02
CA TYR A 139 13.21 -2.31 2.16
C TYR A 139 14.15 -3.09 1.23
N PHE A 140 14.21 -2.72 -0.05
CA PHE A 140 15.13 -3.34 -1.00
C PHE A 140 16.58 -2.97 -0.71
N PHE A 141 16.85 -1.71 -0.38
CA PHE A 141 18.21 -1.23 -0.14
C PHE A 141 18.85 -1.82 1.11
N THR A 142 18.08 -2.03 2.19
CA THR A 142 18.59 -2.69 3.40
C THR A 142 18.97 -4.13 3.10
N GLU A 143 18.12 -4.90 2.41
CA GLU A 143 18.45 -6.29 2.07
C GLU A 143 19.62 -6.40 1.09
N HIS A 144 19.65 -5.50 0.10
CA HIS A 144 20.76 -5.43 -0.85
C HIS A 144 22.09 -5.15 -0.14
N ARG A 145 22.08 -4.25 0.86
CA ARG A 145 23.26 -3.93 1.66
C ARG A 145 23.71 -5.10 2.54
N ASP A 146 22.76 -5.90 3.01
CA ASP A 146 23.03 -7.14 3.76
C ASP A 146 23.39 -8.31 2.84
N GLY A 147 23.63 -8.05 1.54
CA GLY A 147 24.07 -9.06 0.58
C GLY A 147 23.00 -10.10 0.26
N TYR A 148 21.72 -9.77 0.50
CA TYR A 148 20.58 -10.67 0.42
C TYR A 148 20.68 -11.90 1.35
N THR A 149 21.30 -11.74 2.52
CA THR A 149 21.49 -12.84 3.48
C THR A 149 20.17 -13.40 4.00
N HIS A 150 19.09 -12.61 3.98
CA HIS A 150 17.79 -12.99 4.53
C HIS A 150 16.81 -13.52 3.48
N SER A 151 17.16 -13.43 2.20
CA SER A 151 16.37 -13.91 1.07
C SER A 151 17.09 -15.02 0.31
N GLU A 152 16.36 -16.05 -0.11
CA GLU A 152 16.93 -17.15 -0.92
C GLU A 152 17.16 -16.71 -2.37
N LEU A 153 18.29 -16.04 -2.62
CA LEU A 153 18.66 -15.48 -3.92
C LEU A 153 18.43 -16.45 -5.08
N GLY A 154 17.64 -16.00 -6.06
CA GLY A 154 17.36 -16.75 -7.28
C GLY A 154 16.18 -17.74 -7.18
N HIS A 155 15.65 -18.02 -5.99
CA HIS A 155 14.49 -18.90 -5.84
C HIS A 155 13.25 -18.31 -6.55
N PRO A 156 12.58 -19.04 -7.47
CA PRO A 156 11.53 -18.48 -8.32
C PRO A 156 10.31 -17.98 -7.56
N ILE A 157 9.93 -18.65 -6.47
CA ILE A 157 8.76 -18.26 -5.66
C ILE A 157 9.19 -17.28 -4.56
N TYR A 158 10.04 -17.70 -3.64
CA TYR A 158 10.44 -16.90 -2.49
C TYR A 158 11.18 -15.61 -2.84
N PHE A 159 12.16 -15.66 -3.75
CA PHE A 159 12.86 -14.43 -4.13
C PHE A 159 12.12 -13.67 -5.23
N TRP A 160 11.90 -14.27 -6.39
CA TRP A 160 11.35 -13.51 -7.52
C TRP A 160 9.88 -13.12 -7.35
N PHE A 161 9.04 -14.00 -6.80
CA PHE A 161 7.63 -13.69 -6.63
C PHE A 161 7.35 -12.93 -5.32
N TYR A 162 7.72 -13.46 -4.16
CA TYR A 162 7.43 -12.80 -2.88
C TYR A 162 8.28 -11.55 -2.67
N PHE A 163 9.61 -11.69 -2.71
CA PHE A 163 10.49 -10.56 -2.41
C PHE A 163 10.49 -9.50 -3.52
N VAL A 164 10.63 -9.88 -4.80
CA VAL A 164 10.72 -8.89 -5.89
C VAL A 164 9.35 -8.45 -6.40
N PHE A 165 8.57 -9.35 -7.00
CA PHE A 165 7.35 -8.97 -7.74
C PHE A 165 6.29 -8.30 -6.86
N MET A 166 5.96 -8.88 -5.70
CA MET A 166 4.93 -8.31 -4.83
C MET A 166 5.31 -6.90 -4.38
N ASN A 167 6.56 -6.69 -3.96
CA ASN A 167 7.05 -5.38 -3.52
C ASN A 167 7.17 -4.36 -4.68
N LEU A 168 7.48 -4.79 -5.91
CA LEU A 168 7.47 -3.90 -7.07
C LEU A 168 6.10 -3.26 -7.34
N LEU A 169 5.00 -3.87 -6.89
CA LEU A 169 3.68 -3.24 -6.96
C LEU A 169 3.62 -1.95 -6.11
N TRP A 170 4.18 -1.98 -4.90
CA TRP A 170 4.33 -0.81 -4.02
C TRP A 170 5.40 0.19 -4.51
N PHE A 171 6.19 -0.17 -5.52
CA PHE A 171 7.06 0.78 -6.20
C PHE A 171 6.33 1.48 -7.35
N PHE A 172 5.84 0.73 -8.34
CA PHE A 172 5.33 1.30 -9.58
C PHE A 172 3.96 1.96 -9.43
N ILE A 173 3.03 1.36 -8.68
CA ILE A 173 1.68 1.91 -8.56
C ILE A 173 1.72 3.24 -7.80
N PRO A 174 2.38 3.36 -6.63
CA PRO A 174 2.52 4.64 -5.94
C PRO A 174 3.26 5.69 -6.77
N LEU A 175 4.28 5.32 -7.55
CA LEU A 175 4.96 6.26 -8.44
C LEU A 175 4.01 6.89 -9.48
N VAL A 176 3.15 6.09 -10.11
CA VAL A 176 2.13 6.58 -11.05
C VAL A 176 1.14 7.51 -10.33
N LEU A 177 0.72 7.15 -9.11
CA LEU A 177 -0.21 7.95 -8.30
C LEU A 177 0.41 9.27 -7.83
N ILE A 178 1.71 9.32 -7.56
CA ILE A 178 2.45 10.55 -7.27
C ILE A 178 2.40 11.49 -8.48
N VAL A 179 2.71 10.98 -9.68
CA VAL A 179 2.67 11.78 -10.92
C VAL A 179 1.27 12.30 -11.21
N ASP A 180 0.23 11.47 -11.02
CA ASP A 180 -1.17 11.90 -11.15
C ASP A 180 -1.52 13.01 -10.15
N ALA A 181 -1.25 12.83 -8.85
CA ALA A 181 -1.53 13.82 -7.84
C ALA A 181 -0.80 15.14 -8.13
N TRP A 182 0.49 15.07 -8.49
CA TRP A 182 1.30 16.22 -8.86
C TRP A 182 0.67 17.02 -10.00
N ARG A 183 0.26 16.36 -11.09
CA ARG A 183 -0.38 17.00 -12.25
C ARG A 183 -1.69 17.69 -11.87
N GLN A 184 -2.53 17.04 -11.07
CA GLN A 184 -3.83 17.57 -10.66
C GLN A 184 -3.68 18.80 -9.77
N MET A 185 -2.79 18.74 -8.77
CA MET A 185 -2.50 19.87 -7.89
C MET A 185 -1.87 21.04 -8.65
N SER A 186 -0.90 20.77 -9.54
CA SER A 186 -0.27 21.80 -10.36
C SER A 186 -1.28 22.52 -11.25
N THR A 187 -2.18 21.77 -11.89
CA THR A 187 -3.26 22.33 -12.72
C THR A 187 -4.19 23.22 -11.90
N ALA A 188 -4.57 22.79 -10.69
CA ALA A 188 -5.40 23.58 -9.79
C ALA A 188 -4.71 24.89 -9.37
N GLN A 189 -3.40 24.84 -9.10
CA GLN A 189 -2.60 26.01 -8.74
C GLN A 189 -2.50 27.00 -9.92
N THR A 190 -2.18 26.53 -11.13
CA THR A 190 -2.16 27.36 -12.34
C THR A 190 -3.50 28.07 -12.58
N HIS A 191 -4.62 27.35 -12.41
CA HIS A 191 -5.95 27.96 -12.53
C HIS A 191 -6.17 29.08 -11.51
N ARG A 192 -5.75 28.88 -10.25
CA ARG A 192 -5.86 29.88 -9.19
C ARG A 192 -5.03 31.13 -9.51
N ASP A 193 -3.82 30.96 -10.01
CA ASP A 193 -2.91 32.07 -10.32
C ASP A 193 -3.43 32.88 -11.52
N ASN A 194 -3.93 32.23 -12.57
CA ASN A 194 -4.56 32.89 -13.71
C ASN A 194 -5.82 33.68 -13.29
N THR A 195 -6.61 33.15 -12.35
CA THR A 195 -7.82 33.83 -11.86
C THR A 195 -7.47 35.10 -11.07
N LYS A 196 -6.37 35.07 -10.30
CA LYS A 196 -5.85 36.26 -9.61
C LYS A 196 -5.33 37.31 -10.59
N SER A 197 -4.62 36.89 -11.64
CA SER A 197 -4.11 37.81 -12.66
C SER A 197 -5.20 38.55 -13.43
N LYS A 198 -6.39 37.94 -13.61
CA LYS A 198 -7.55 38.58 -14.27
C LYS A 198 -8.33 39.55 -13.35
N ARG A 199 -8.10 39.50 -12.04
CA ARG A 199 -8.76 40.37 -11.04
C ARG A 199 -7.93 41.59 -10.66
N LYS A 200 -6.66 41.64 -11.08
CA LYS A 200 -5.80 42.83 -11.02
C LYS A 200 -5.90 43.56 -12.34
#